data_AF-A0A538ASU4-F1
#
_entry.id   AF-A0A538ASU4-F1
#
_cell.length_a   1.000
_cell.length_b   1.000
_cell.length_c   1.000
_cell.angle_alpha   90.00
_cell.angle_beta   90.00
_cell.angle_gamma   90.00
#
_symmetry.space_group_name_H-M   'P 1'
#
loop_
_entity.id
_entity.type
_entity.pdbx_description
1 polymer ?
#
loop_
_entity_poly.entity_id
_entity_poly.type
_entity_poly.pdbx_seq_one_letter_code
_entity_poly.pdbx_strand_id
1 'polypeptide(L)' 'MPKMKTHRGAAKRFKVTATGKILRRRAFRNHILEKKPSKRTRRLARPAEVTGG' A
#
# COMPACT_ATOMS: atom_id res chain seq x y z
N MET A 1 6.90 16.35 28.90
CA MET A 1 6.55 16.39 27.46
C MET A 1 6.09 15.01 27.02
N PRO A 2 4.88 14.88 26.43
CA PRO A 2 4.41 13.59 25.94
C PRO A 2 5.17 13.15 24.68
N LYS A 3 5.54 11.87 24.59
CA LYS A 3 6.18 11.30 23.41
C LYS A 3 5.20 11.25 22.24
N MET A 4 5.68 11.53 21.02
CA MET A 4 4.89 11.31 19.81
C MET A 4 4.58 9.82 19.66
N LYS A 5 3.29 9.47 19.65
CA LYS A 5 2.85 8.08 19.47
C LYS A 5 2.81 7.76 17.98
N THR A 6 3.26 6.55 17.64
CA THR A 6 3.16 6.06 16.26
C THR A 6 1.70 5.79 15.91
N HIS A 7 1.25 6.35 14.78
CA HIS A 7 -0.08 6.05 14.26
C HIS A 7 -0.12 4.59 13.77
N ARG A 8 -0.69 3.71 14.59
CA ARG A 8 -0.68 2.26 14.34
C ARG A 8 -1.39 1.86 13.04
N GLY A 9 -2.39 2.62 12.62
CA GLY A 9 -3.07 2.39 11.33
C GLY A 9 -2.17 2.66 10.13
N ALA A 10 -1.32 3.69 10.19
CA ALA A 10 -0.39 4.03 9.12
C ALA A 10 0.79 3.05 9.08
N ALA A 11 1.33 2.70 10.26
CA ALA A 11 2.43 1.74 10.36
C ALA A 11 2.07 0.36 9.77
N LYS A 12 0.80 -0.06 9.84
CA LYS A 12 0.32 -1.32 9.23
C LYS A 12 0.13 -1.24 7.71
N ARG A 13 -0.06 -0.05 7.14
CA ARG A 13 -0.48 0.15 5.74
C ARG A 13 0.64 0.66 4.84
N PHE A 14 1.60 1.37 5.40
CA PHE A 14 2.66 2.04 4.68
C PHE A 14 4.04 1.56 5.13
N LYS A 15 4.95 1.42 4.17
CA LYS A 15 6.35 1.10 4.42
C LYS A 15 7.23 2.21 3.87
N VAL A 16 8.16 2.69 4.69
CA VAL A 16 9.21 3.63 4.25
C VAL A 16 10.39 2.81 3.73
N THR A 17 10.88 3.15 2.55
CA THR A 17 12.09 2.56 1.95
C THR A 17 13.35 3.27 2.45
N ALA A 18 14.52 2.68 2.22
CA ALA A 18 15.79 3.28 2.63
C ALA A 18 16.04 4.67 2.00
N THR A 19 15.47 4.93 0.81
CA THR A 19 15.56 6.22 0.12
C THR A 19 14.45 7.21 0.52
N GLY A 20 13.66 6.90 1.55
CA GLY A 20 12.59 7.77 2.05
C GLY A 20 11.25 7.65 1.31
N LYS A 21 11.17 6.85 0.23
CA LYS A 21 9.91 6.65 -0.50
C LYS A 21 8.90 5.86 0.32
N ILE A 22 7.62 6.24 0.21
CA ILE A 22 6.50 5.58 0.90
C ILE A 22 5.81 4.59 -0.05
N LEU A 23 5.76 3.32 0.35
CA LEU A 23 5.09 2.25 -0.38
C LEU A 23 3.73 1.91 0.24
N ARG A 24 2.76 1.60 -0.60
CA ARG A 24 1.45 1.05 -0.24
C ARG A 24 1.07 -0.16 -1.10
N ARG A 25 0.15 -0.97 -0.58
CA ARG A 25 -0.57 -1.98 -1.38
C ARG A 25 -1.64 -1.30 -2.26
N ARG A 26 -1.83 -1.79 -3.49
CA ARG A 26 -2.90 -1.31 -4.39
C ARG A 26 -4.26 -1.85 -3.94
N ALA A 27 -5.31 -1.06 -4.15
CA ALA A 27 -6.69 -1.42 -3.81
C ALA A 27 -7.28 -2.45 -4.81
N PHE A 28 -8.48 -2.97 -4.51
CA PHE A 28 -9.31 -3.81 -5.40
C PHE A 28 -8.79 -5.24 -5.69
N ARG A 29 -7.94 -5.81 -4.84
CA ARG A 29 -7.48 -7.21 -4.93
C ARG A 29 -8.00 -8.13 -3.81
N ASN A 30 -9.03 -7.72 -3.07
CA ASN A 30 -9.51 -8.48 -1.89
C ASN A 30 -10.62 -9.48 -2.24
N HIS A 31 -11.53 -9.12 -3.14
CA HIS A 31 -12.69 -9.93 -3.53
C HIS A 31 -13.04 -9.74 -5.01
N ILE A 32 -13.87 -10.66 -5.53
CA ILE A 32 -14.33 -10.72 -6.92
C ILE A 32 -13.13 -10.73 -7.88
N LEU A 33 -12.28 -11.74 -7.73
CA LEU A 33 -11.08 -11.94 -8.55
C LEU A 33 -11.37 -12.75 -9.81
N GLU A 34 -12.38 -13.62 -9.78
CA GLU A 34 -12.77 -14.50 -10.88
C GLU A 34 -13.04 -13.73 -12.18
N LYS A 35 -13.84 -12.66 -12.12
CA LYS A 35 -14.14 -11.83 -13.30
C LYS A 35 -13.00 -10.89 -13.74
N LYS A 36 -11.92 -10.79 -12.96
CA LYS A 36 -10.82 -9.87 -13.26
C LYS A 36 -9.77 -10.61 -14.09
N PRO A 37 -9.37 -10.09 -15.27
CA PRO A 37 -8.32 -10.70 -16.06
C PRO A 37 -7.01 -10.84 -15.26
N SER A 38 -6.27 -11.92 -15.50
CA SER A 38 -4.98 -12.20 -14.84
C SER A 38 -3.96 -11.07 -14.97
N LYS A 39 -4.00 -10.33 -16.08
CA LYS A 39 -3.17 -9.12 -16.29
C LYS A 39 -3.50 -8.03 -15.26
N ARG A 40 -4.78 -7.81 -14.95
CA ARG A 40 -5.23 -6.82 -13.97
C ARG A 40 -4.86 -7.23 -12.55
N THR A 41 -5.11 -8.48 -12.18
CA THR A 41 -4.78 -8.98 -10.82
C THR A 41 -3.28 -8.95 -10.55
N ARG A 42 -2.44 -9.28 -11.54
CA ARG A 42 -0.97 -9.15 -11.46
C ARG A 42 -0.51 -7.71 -11.25
N ARG A 43 -1.12 -6.75 -11.96
CA ARG A 43 -0.82 -5.33 -11.79
C ARG A 43 -1.22 -4.81 -10.41
N LEU A 44 -2.29 -5.31 -9.82
CA LEU A 44 -2.73 -4.95 -8.46
C LEU A 44 -1.91 -5.64 -7.36
N ALA A 45 -1.17 -6.70 -7.68
CA ALA A 45 -0.33 -7.41 -6.73
C ALA A 45 0.91 -6.60 -6.30
N ARG A 46 1.44 -5.79 -7.21
CA ARG A 46 2.69 -5.05 -6.99
C ARG A 46 2.45 -3.85 -6.06
N PRO A 47 3.33 -3.62 -5.07
CA PRO A 47 3.33 -2.38 -4.30
C PRO A 47 3.40 -1.16 -5.22
N ALA A 48 2.80 -0.06 -4.79
CA ALA A 48 2.87 1.23 -5.47
C ALA A 48 3.50 2.27 -4.55
N GLU A 49 4.28 3.16 -5.13
CA GLU A 49 4.73 4.38 -4.46
C GLU A 49 3.53 5.30 -4.22
N VAL A 50 3.48 5.94 -3.05
CA VAL A 50 2.52 7.00 -2.76
C VAL A 50 3.08 8.28 -3.38
N THR A 51 2.73 8.55 -4.62
CA THR A 51 2.97 9.86 -5.23
C THR A 51 2.02 10.87 -4.59
N GLY A 52 2.60 11.94 -4.05
CA GLY A 52 1.84 13.09 -3.54
C GLY A 52 1.13 13.79 -4.70
N GLY A 53 -0.09 14.26 -4.45
CA GLY A 53 -0.64 15.39 -5.20
C GLY A 53 -0.02 16.68 -4.67
#